data_AF-A0A2D9WIE0-F1
#
_entry.id   AF-A0A2D9WIE0-F1
#
_cell.length_a   1.000
_cell.length_b   1.000
_cell.length_c   1.000
_cell.angle_alpha   90.00
_cell.angle_beta   90.00
_cell.angle_gamma   90.00
#
_symmetry.space_group_name_H-M   'P 1'
#
loop_
_entity.id
_entity.type
_entity.pdbx_description
1 polymer ?
#
loop_
_entity_poly.entity_id
_entity_poly.type
_entity_poly.pdbx_seq_one_letter_code
_entity_poly.pdbx_strand_id
1 'polypeptide(L)'
;MSGTSEIEQFQRWLQARLAMSENIEDPSEKDRINIQIESAIQLAIQYREILSEQSETVPSPFTEMTSPVRVVENTDLERAESPEASICPGCQETISGDLDFCPACGKYR
;
A
#
# COMPACT_ATOMS: atom_id res chain seq x y z
N MET A 1 -19.69 3.35 5.11
CA MET A 1 -20.50 4.59 5.18
C MET A 1 -20.55 5.21 6.57
N SER A 2 -19.74 4.78 7.56
CA SER A 2 -19.71 5.43 8.88
C SER A 2 -18.93 6.74 8.87
N GLY A 3 -17.69 6.76 8.34
CA GLY A 3 -16.74 7.88 8.39
C GLY A 3 -17.23 9.27 7.95
N THR A 4 -18.22 9.34 7.05
CA THR A 4 -18.80 10.61 6.58
C THR A 4 -19.70 11.26 7.63
N SER A 5 -20.25 10.47 8.56
CA SER A 5 -21.10 10.97 9.64
C SER A 5 -20.29 11.65 10.74
N GLU A 6 -19.13 11.11 11.13
CA GLU A 6 -18.31 11.70 12.20
C GLU A 6 -17.67 13.01 11.75
N ILE A 7 -17.22 13.12 10.50
CA ILE A 7 -16.66 14.36 9.95
C ILE A 7 -17.73 15.46 9.86
N GLU A 8 -18.98 15.12 9.54
CA GLU A 8 -20.10 16.08 9.55
C GLU A 8 -20.46 16.52 10.96
N GLN A 9 -20.42 15.60 11.93
CA GLN A 9 -20.61 15.94 13.34
C GLN A 9 -19.50 16.88 13.85
N PHE A 10 -18.26 16.63 13.46
CA PHE A 10 -17.13 17.50 13.78
C PHE A 10 -17.27 18.89 13.14
N GLN A 11 -17.66 18.97 11.87
CA GLN A 11 -17.92 20.25 11.20
C GLN A 11 -19.04 21.05 11.91
N ARG A 12 -20.15 20.41 12.30
CA ARG A 12 -21.23 21.07 13.05
C ARG A 12 -20.76 21.56 14.42
N TRP A 13 -19.92 20.79 15.10
CA TRP A 13 -19.32 21.20 16.37
C TRP A 13 -18.42 22.44 16.18
N LEU A 14 -17.59 22.48 15.12
CA LEU A 14 -16.78 23.66 14.80
C LEU A 14 -17.64 24.90 14.51
N GLN A 15 -18.74 24.75 13.78
CA GLN A 15 -19.68 25.85 13.51
C GLN A 15 -20.35 26.37 14.79
N ALA A 16 -20.75 25.48 15.70
CA ALA A 16 -21.25 25.88 17.01
C ALA A 16 -20.17 26.59 17.83
N ARG A 17 -18.93 26.10 17.79
CA ARG A 17 -17.78 26.71 18.46
C ARG A 17 -17.46 28.11 17.92
N LEU A 18 -17.63 28.34 16.62
CA LEU A 18 -17.50 29.66 16.00
C LEU A 18 -18.58 30.62 16.49
N ALA A 19 -19.83 30.18 16.63
CA ALA A 19 -20.87 31.02 17.24
C ALA A 19 -20.55 31.36 18.71
N MET A 20 -19.93 30.44 19.45
CA MET A 20 -19.54 30.68 20.84
C MET A 20 -18.39 31.68 20.97
N SER A 21 -17.51 31.83 19.96
CA SER A 21 -16.37 32.76 20.02
C SER A 21 -16.79 34.23 19.99
N GLU A 22 -18.03 34.54 19.59
CA GLU A 22 -18.59 35.89 19.67
C GLU A 22 -18.60 36.44 21.11
N ASN A 23 -18.63 35.57 22.12
CA ASN A 23 -18.61 35.95 23.53
C ASN A 23 -17.20 36.23 24.08
N ILE A 24 -16.15 36.13 23.26
CA ILE A 24 -14.78 36.44 23.68
C ILE A 24 -14.63 37.97 23.77
N GLU A 25 -14.25 38.46 24.95
CA GLU A 25 -14.10 39.90 25.23
C GLU A 25 -12.89 40.53 24.53
N ASP A 26 -11.74 39.84 24.50
CA ASP A 26 -10.54 40.34 23.81
C ASP A 26 -10.67 40.17 22.28
N PRO A 27 -10.71 41.28 21.51
CA PRO A 27 -10.83 41.21 20.06
C PRO A 27 -9.68 40.46 19.38
N SER A 28 -8.45 40.59 19.90
CA SER A 28 -7.26 39.94 19.32
C SER A 28 -7.32 38.43 19.51
N GLU A 29 -7.71 37.98 20.70
CA GLU A 29 -7.93 36.57 20.99
C GLU A 29 -9.09 36.01 20.14
N LYS A 30 -10.20 36.75 20.05
CA LYS A 30 -11.35 36.35 19.24
C LYS A 30 -10.96 36.15 17.78
N ASP A 31 -10.26 37.09 17.18
CA ASP A 31 -9.83 37.00 15.78
C ASP A 31 -8.89 35.80 15.56
N ARG A 32 -7.94 35.57 16.48
CA ARG A 32 -7.06 34.39 16.43
C ARG A 32 -7.86 33.09 16.47
N ILE A 33 -8.85 32.99 17.36
CA ILE A 33 -9.70 31.80 17.49
C ILE A 33 -10.59 31.62 16.27
N ASN A 34 -11.17 32.69 15.73
CA ASN A 34 -11.99 32.63 14.52
C ASN A 34 -11.20 32.08 13.34
N ILE A 35 -10.00 32.63 13.09
CA ILE A 35 -9.12 32.16 12.01
C ILE A 35 -8.80 30.68 12.15
N GLN A 36 -8.51 30.21 13.37
CA GLN A 36 -8.25 28.78 13.62
C GLN A 36 -9.47 27.91 13.33
N ILE A 37 -10.65 28.30 13.80
CA ILE A 37 -11.89 27.53 13.61
C ILE A 37 -12.29 27.52 12.13
N GLU A 38 -12.24 28.66 11.45
CA GLU A 38 -12.55 28.78 10.02
C GLU A 38 -11.60 27.94 9.17
N SER A 39 -10.30 27.97 9.48
CA SER A 39 -9.29 27.12 8.83
C SER A 39 -9.61 25.62 9.02
N ALA A 40 -10.01 25.22 10.22
CA ALA A 40 -10.40 23.84 10.52
C ALA A 40 -11.68 23.43 9.78
N ILE A 41 -12.68 24.32 9.68
CA ILE A 41 -13.92 24.08 8.91
C ILE A 41 -13.57 23.86 7.43
N GLN A 42 -12.72 24.70 6.86
CA GLN A 42 -12.33 24.59 5.46
C GLN A 42 -11.61 23.27 5.16
N LEU A 43 -10.70 22.85 6.04
CA LEU A 43 -10.02 21.55 5.92
C LEU A 43 -11.00 20.37 6.06
N ALA A 44 -12.00 20.46 6.95
CA ALA A 44 -13.01 19.42 7.10
C ALA A 44 -13.87 19.27 5.82
N ILE A 45 -14.22 20.38 5.17
CA ILE A 45 -14.94 20.37 3.88
C ILE A 45 -14.09 19.72 2.79
N GLN A 46 -12.83 20.15 2.63
CA GLN A 46 -11.92 19.57 1.64
C GLN A 46 -11.73 18.06 1.85
N TYR A 47 -11.59 17.61 3.10
CA TYR A 47 -11.47 16.19 3.40
C TYR A 47 -12.74 15.41 3.02
N ARG A 48 -13.93 15.99 3.23
CA ARG A 48 -15.20 15.38 2.79
C ARG A 48 -15.27 15.27 1.26
N GLU A 49 -14.83 16.30 0.54
CA GLU A 49 -14.77 16.29 -0.94
C GLU A 49 -13.85 15.16 -1.42
N ILE A 50 -12.64 15.06 -0.87
CA ILE A 50 -11.69 13.98 -1.19
C ILE A 50 -12.31 12.60 -0.93
N LEU A 51 -12.99 12.41 0.21
CA LEU A 51 -13.64 11.14 0.52
C LEU A 51 -14.78 10.81 -0.45
N SER A 52 -15.56 11.81 -0.89
CA SER A 52 -16.58 11.60 -1.91
C SER A 52 -15.98 11.23 -3.27
N GLU A 53 -14.94 11.94 -3.73
CA GLU A 53 -14.28 11.69 -5.01
C GLU A 53 -13.54 10.34 -5.04
N GLN A 54 -12.88 9.98 -3.94
CA GLN A 54 -12.17 8.69 -3.81
C GLN A 54 -13.14 7.50 -3.74
N SER A 55 -14.35 7.70 -3.23
CA SER A 55 -15.37 6.63 -3.21
C SER A 55 -15.84 6.23 -4.62
N GLU A 56 -15.66 7.12 -5.62
CA GLU A 56 -16.08 6.87 -7.00
C GLU A 56 -14.95 6.48 -7.97
N THR A 57 -13.65 6.72 -7.66
CA THR A 57 -12.68 6.85 -8.76
C THR A 57 -11.26 6.32 -8.57
N VAL A 58 -11.00 5.41 -7.62
CA VAL A 58 -9.71 4.68 -7.60
C VAL A 58 -9.94 3.19 -7.85
N PRO A 59 -9.86 2.73 -9.12
CA PRO A 59 -9.84 1.31 -9.40
C PRO A 59 -8.65 0.66 -8.70
N SER A 60 -8.87 -0.53 -8.12
CA SER A 60 -7.80 -1.34 -7.53
C SER A 60 -6.64 -1.47 -8.53
N PRO A 61 -5.38 -1.18 -8.14
CA PRO A 61 -4.23 -1.37 -9.02
C PRO A 61 -4.03 -2.85 -9.40
N PHE A 62 -4.68 -3.75 -8.66
CA PHE A 62 -4.76 -5.17 -8.99
C PHE A 62 -6.13 -5.44 -9.64
N THR A 63 -6.11 -5.62 -10.96
CA THR A 63 -7.23 -6.13 -11.74
C THR A 63 -6.99 -7.60 -12.04
N GLU A 64 -7.97 -8.47 -11.78
CA GLU A 64 -7.89 -9.88 -12.17
C GLU A 64 -7.87 -9.99 -13.70
N MET A 65 -6.75 -10.43 -14.27
CA MET A 65 -6.64 -10.65 -15.71
C MET A 65 -7.19 -12.03 -16.04
N THR A 66 -8.22 -12.10 -16.89
CA THR A 66 -8.83 -13.35 -17.34
C THR A 66 -7.93 -14.16 -18.28
N SER A 67 -6.82 -13.59 -18.77
CA SER A 67 -5.88 -14.27 -19.65
C SER A 67 -4.43 -13.98 -19.26
N PRO A 68 -3.53 -14.98 -19.35
CA PRO A 68 -2.11 -14.78 -19.10
C PRO A 68 -1.51 -13.80 -20.12
N VAL A 69 -0.67 -12.88 -19.65
CA VAL A 69 0.01 -11.86 -20.47
C VAL A 69 1.03 -12.47 -21.45
N ARG A 70 1.48 -13.70 -21.18
CA ARG A 70 2.38 -14.44 -22.07
C ARG A 70 1.63 -15.62 -22.68
N VAL A 71 1.64 -15.69 -24.00
CA VAL A 71 1.30 -16.91 -24.74
C VAL A 71 2.46 -17.88 -24.52
N VAL A 72 2.27 -18.85 -23.63
CA VAL A 72 3.20 -19.99 -23.56
C VAL A 72 2.83 -20.89 -24.72
N GLU A 73 3.49 -20.71 -25.87
CA GLU A 73 3.52 -21.75 -26.87
C GLU A 73 4.24 -22.93 -26.22
N ASN A 74 3.52 -24.03 -26.00
CA ASN A 74 4.11 -25.29 -25.57
C ASN A 74 4.89 -25.87 -26.75
N THR A 75 5.98 -25.24 -27.15
CA THR A 75 6.98 -25.87 -27.99
C THR A 75 7.72 -26.86 -27.10
N ASP A 76 7.44 -28.14 -27.36
CA ASP A 76 8.12 -29.34 -26.85
C ASP A 76 9.50 -29.05 -26.25
N LEU A 77 9.51 -28.71 -24.96
CA LEU A 77 10.72 -28.70 -24.17
C LEU A 77 11.05 -30.17 -23.91
N GLU A 78 11.81 -30.77 -24.82
CA GLU A 78 12.48 -32.03 -24.56
C GLU A 78 13.16 -31.90 -23.18
N ARG A 79 12.67 -32.68 -22.22
CA ARG A 79 13.21 -32.73 -20.88
C ARG A 79 14.65 -33.23 -21.03
N ALA A 80 15.61 -32.32 -21.02
CA ALA A 80 17.01 -32.68 -20.93
C ALA A 80 17.15 -33.58 -19.69
N GLU A 81 17.58 -34.82 -19.91
CA GLU A 81 17.80 -35.78 -18.83
C GLU A 81 18.77 -35.13 -17.84
N SER A 82 18.33 -35.00 -16.59
CA SER A 82 19.14 -34.42 -15.54
C SER A 82 20.40 -35.26 -15.35
N PRO A 83 21.61 -34.69 -15.45
CA PRO A 83 22.85 -35.41 -15.20
C PRO A 83 22.84 -36.10 -13.83
N GLU A 84 23.38 -37.33 -13.79
CA GLU A 84 23.39 -38.15 -12.57
C GLU A 84 24.16 -37.47 -11.42
N ALA A 85 23.59 -37.52 -10.22
CA ALA A 85 24.22 -37.00 -9.01
C ALA A 85 25.51 -37.77 -8.69
N SER A 86 26.55 -37.06 -8.27
CA SER A 86 27.87 -37.62 -7.96
C SER A 86 28.30 -37.32 -6.53
N ILE A 87 29.18 -38.11 -5.93
CA ILE A 87 29.61 -37.92 -4.53
C ILE A 87 30.89 -37.08 -4.49
N CYS A 88 30.92 -36.05 -3.62
CA CYS A 88 32.08 -35.18 -3.47
C CYS A 88 33.29 -35.93 -2.86
N PRO A 89 34.49 -35.90 -3.47
CA PRO A 89 35.68 -36.55 -2.91
C PRO A 89 36.22 -35.84 -1.66
N GLY A 90 35.82 -34.59 -1.42
CA GLY A 90 36.32 -33.78 -0.31
C GLY A 90 35.54 -33.92 0.99
N CYS A 91 34.21 -33.96 0.90
CA CYS A 91 33.32 -34.00 2.07
C CYS A 91 32.31 -35.16 2.05
N GLN A 92 32.35 -36.01 1.01
CA GLN A 92 31.47 -37.16 0.81
C GLN A 92 29.97 -36.83 0.69
N GLU A 93 29.64 -35.55 0.47
CA GLU A 93 28.27 -35.11 0.25
C GLU A 93 27.84 -35.29 -1.21
N THR A 94 26.53 -35.46 -1.44
CA THR A 94 25.98 -35.64 -2.78
C THR A 94 25.95 -34.31 -3.54
N ILE A 95 26.58 -34.26 -4.71
CA ILE A 95 26.60 -33.13 -5.64
C ILE A 95 25.55 -33.41 -6.73
N SER A 96 24.64 -32.44 -6.94
CA SER A 96 23.72 -32.49 -8.08
C SER A 96 24.51 -32.54 -9.38
N GLY A 97 24.08 -33.36 -10.35
CA GLY A 97 24.80 -33.48 -11.63
C GLY A 97 24.90 -32.17 -12.42
N ASP A 98 24.00 -31.21 -12.13
CA ASP A 98 23.98 -29.87 -12.73
C ASP A 98 25.02 -28.90 -12.16
N LEU A 99 25.80 -29.33 -11.15
CA LEU A 99 26.77 -28.49 -10.44
C LEU A 99 28.19 -29.02 -10.63
N ASP A 100 29.07 -28.17 -11.17
CA ASP A 100 30.51 -28.46 -11.29
C ASP A 100 31.29 -28.30 -9.97
N PHE A 101 30.60 -27.96 -8.88
CA PHE A 101 31.21 -27.73 -7.58
C PHE A 101 30.33 -28.25 -6.44
N CYS A 102 30.98 -28.64 -5.34
CA CYS A 102 30.30 -29.10 -4.13
C CYS A 102 29.75 -27.92 -3.31
N PRO A 103 28.44 -27.84 -3.08
CA PRO A 103 27.85 -26.76 -2.28
C PRO A 103 28.23 -26.82 -0.79
N ALA A 104 28.64 -27.98 -0.27
CA ALA A 104 28.98 -28.16 1.13
C ALA A 104 30.43 -27.73 1.46
N CYS A 105 31.39 -27.91 0.55
CA CYS A 105 32.80 -27.64 0.81
C CYS A 105 33.49 -26.73 -0.23
N GLY A 106 32.79 -26.32 -1.29
CA GLY A 106 33.30 -25.42 -2.32
C GLY A 106 34.37 -26.02 -3.23
N LYS A 107 34.67 -27.32 -3.13
CA LYS A 107 35.58 -28.00 -4.06
C LYS A 107 34.88 -28.29 -5.37
N TYR A 108 35.58 -28.02 -6.47
CA TYR A 108 35.14 -28.42 -7.81
C TYR A 108 35.24 -29.94 -7.97
N ARG A 109 34.39 -30.49 -8.84
CA ARG A 109 34.39 -31.91 -9.18
C ARG A 109 35.71 -32.34 -9.82
#